data_AF-A0A549T354-F1
#
_entry.id   AF-A0A549T354-F1
#
_cell.length_a   1.000
_cell.length_b   1.000
_cell.length_c   1.000
_cell.angle_alpha   90.00
_cell.angle_beta   90.00
_cell.angle_gamma   90.00
#
_symmetry.space_group_name_H-M   'P 1'
#
loop_
_entity.id
_entity.type
_entity.pdbx_description
1 polymer ?
#
loop_
_entity_poly.entity_id
_entity_poly.type
_entity_poly.pdbx_seq_one_letter_code
_entity_poly.pdbx_strand_id
1 'polypeptide(L)'
;MRSANSIIFVETDLEFRLPDYIAIRFNLQIRHVHRGLLLGTGPLVDPGYWGKLCIPLHNLTNQDYLIPLEEGLIWVEFTKTTSTPTEGSDPLMRDGREHWDIKKFIRKAALPIAGGDPVGIRSSIPTMANDASAAAEKARAASQTAASDAKKAQEAAEDLKNRFQTIAWLALAGLGVSLFAIYFTIFCGWRADMSAVWGKIADSASSMGELKSSVGDNGKTIEEMTNRLKALEAEIETLRRQGSESDVRLPVAARPATKPHLQSGRKKRRPYANSSVDR
;
A
#
# COMPACT_ATOMS: atom_id res chain seq x y z
N MET A 1 -53.13 -7.59 -24.25
CA MET A 1 -51.68 -7.66 -24.01
C MET A 1 -51.34 -6.67 -22.91
N ARG A 2 -50.65 -7.09 -21.84
CA ARG A 2 -50.26 -6.20 -20.74
C ARG A 2 -48.75 -6.29 -20.54
N SER A 3 -48.05 -5.18 -20.70
CA SER A 3 -46.60 -5.12 -20.63
C SER A 3 -46.08 -5.52 -19.23
N ALA A 4 -44.93 -6.19 -19.17
CA ALA A 4 -44.22 -6.48 -17.93
C ALA A 4 -43.98 -5.23 -17.06
N ASN A 5 -44.03 -5.37 -15.74
CA ASN A 5 -43.75 -4.31 -14.74
C ASN A 5 -44.50 -2.98 -14.96
N SER A 6 -45.69 -3.04 -15.56
CA SER A 6 -46.49 -1.87 -15.90
C SER A 6 -47.78 -1.78 -15.08
N ILE A 7 -48.29 -0.56 -14.95
CA ILE A 7 -49.66 -0.29 -14.51
C ILE A 7 -50.49 0.01 -15.76
N ILE A 8 -51.69 -0.57 -15.82
CA ILE A 8 -52.68 -0.24 -16.83
C ILE A 8 -54.04 -0.03 -16.18
N PHE A 9 -54.92 0.69 -16.88
CA PHE A 9 -56.31 0.83 -16.50
C PHE A 9 -57.16 0.01 -17.46
N VAL A 10 -58.06 -0.80 -16.91
CA VAL A 10 -59.05 -1.54 -17.70
C VAL A 10 -60.45 -1.16 -17.30
N GLU A 11 -61.34 -1.16 -18.26
CA GLU A 11 -62.75 -0.86 -18.08
C GLU A 11 -63.55 -2.16 -18.03
N THR A 12 -64.59 -2.22 -17.19
CA THR A 12 -65.54 -3.33 -17.21
C THR A 12 -66.46 -3.24 -18.43
N ASP A 13 -66.79 -4.39 -19.02
CA ASP A 13 -67.82 -4.45 -20.07
C ASP A 13 -69.24 -4.28 -19.50
N LEU A 14 -69.37 -4.38 -18.17
CA LEU A 14 -70.62 -4.18 -17.44
C LEU A 14 -70.79 -2.73 -17.00
N GLU A 15 -72.03 -2.25 -17.10
CA GLU A 15 -72.50 -0.99 -16.54
C GLU A 15 -73.15 -1.23 -15.18
N PHE A 16 -72.66 -0.56 -14.15
CA PHE A 16 -73.18 -0.65 -12.79
C PHE A 16 -74.22 0.45 -12.58
N ARG A 17 -75.36 0.09 -11.98
CA ARG A 17 -76.41 0.99 -11.51
C ARG A 17 -76.75 0.59 -10.07
N LEU A 18 -76.01 1.17 -9.13
CA LEU A 18 -76.16 0.83 -7.72
C LEU A 18 -77.30 1.66 -7.12
N PRO A 19 -78.18 1.08 -6.30
CA PRO A 19 -79.10 1.87 -5.48
C PRO A 19 -78.36 2.51 -4.28
N ASP A 20 -78.96 3.53 -3.67
CA ASP A 20 -78.35 4.34 -2.59
C ASP A 20 -78.08 3.56 -1.29
N TYR A 21 -78.62 2.34 -1.16
CA TYR A 21 -78.40 1.47 -0.01
C TYR A 21 -77.43 0.31 -0.28
N ILE A 22 -76.74 0.31 -1.43
CA ILE A 22 -75.79 -0.75 -1.81
C ILE A 22 -74.45 -0.12 -2.20
N ALA A 23 -73.42 -0.42 -1.43
CA ALA A 23 -72.03 -0.23 -1.83
C ALA A 23 -71.50 -1.53 -2.45
N ILE A 24 -70.53 -1.43 -3.35
CA ILE A 24 -69.82 -2.63 -3.85
C ILE A 24 -68.33 -2.53 -3.60
N ARG A 25 -67.70 -3.68 -3.41
CA ARG A 25 -66.25 -3.82 -3.44
C ARG A 25 -65.91 -4.83 -4.52
N PHE A 26 -64.88 -4.54 -5.31
CA PHE A 26 -64.36 -5.53 -6.24
C PHE A 26 -62.97 -5.97 -5.81
N ASN A 27 -62.71 -7.26 -5.99
CA ASN A 27 -61.46 -7.90 -5.67
C ASN A 27 -61.00 -8.70 -6.89
N LEU A 28 -59.68 -8.87 -7.03
CA LEU A 28 -59.13 -9.68 -8.11
C LEU A 28 -59.41 -11.16 -7.86
N GLN A 29 -59.72 -11.93 -8.89
CA GLN A 29 -59.79 -13.38 -8.73
C GLN A 29 -58.43 -13.93 -8.29
N ILE A 30 -58.44 -14.86 -7.33
CA ILE A 30 -57.22 -15.40 -6.71
C ILE A 30 -56.24 -16.01 -7.72
N ARG A 31 -56.76 -16.58 -8.83
CA ARG A 31 -55.96 -17.11 -9.94
C ARG A 31 -55.01 -16.07 -10.54
N HIS A 32 -55.46 -14.81 -10.65
CA HIS A 32 -54.68 -13.73 -11.25
C HIS A 32 -53.68 -13.16 -10.23
N VAL A 33 -54.06 -13.14 -8.96
CA VAL A 33 -53.15 -12.78 -7.85
C VAL A 33 -51.93 -13.71 -7.84
N HIS A 34 -52.16 -15.02 -7.89
CA HIS A 34 -51.06 -16.01 -7.90
C HIS A 34 -50.21 -15.98 -9.17
N ARG A 35 -50.71 -15.38 -10.25
CA ARG A 35 -49.95 -15.16 -11.50
C ARG A 35 -49.23 -13.81 -11.53
N GLY A 36 -49.14 -13.12 -10.38
CA GLY A 36 -48.37 -11.87 -10.24
C GLY A 36 -49.11 -10.62 -10.71
N LEU A 37 -50.43 -10.68 -10.87
CA LEU A 37 -51.24 -9.48 -11.03
C LEU A 37 -51.65 -8.91 -9.68
N LEU A 38 -51.61 -7.59 -9.59
CA LEU A 38 -52.10 -6.86 -8.42
C LEU A 38 -53.13 -5.83 -8.86
N LEU A 39 -54.27 -5.83 -8.16
CA LEU A 39 -55.32 -4.84 -8.35
C LEU A 39 -55.06 -3.67 -7.40
N GLY A 40 -54.95 -2.47 -7.96
CA GLY A 40 -54.73 -1.27 -7.18
C GLY A 40 -55.95 -1.02 -6.29
N THR A 41 -55.76 -1.15 -4.98
CA THR A 41 -56.69 -0.83 -3.88
C THR A 41 -58.15 -1.12 -4.22
N GLY A 42 -58.70 -2.29 -3.87
CA GLY A 42 -60.13 -2.60 -4.08
C GLY A 42 -61.02 -1.61 -3.33
N PRO A 43 -61.40 -0.47 -3.95
CA PRO A 43 -62.07 0.60 -3.25
C PRO A 43 -63.53 0.16 -3.09
N LEU A 44 -64.17 0.70 -2.06
CA LEU A 44 -65.63 0.68 -2.05
C LEU A 44 -66.08 1.65 -3.13
N VAL A 45 -66.93 1.15 -4.03
CA VAL A 45 -67.70 1.97 -4.96
C VAL A 45 -68.92 2.45 -4.20
N ASP A 46 -69.11 3.76 -4.21
CA ASP A 46 -70.14 4.42 -3.41
C ASP A 46 -71.55 4.01 -3.83
N PRO A 47 -72.52 3.98 -2.89
CA PRO A 47 -73.92 3.78 -3.22
C PRO A 47 -74.43 4.83 -4.23
N GLY A 48 -75.39 4.41 -5.05
CA GLY A 48 -75.93 5.26 -6.11
C GLY A 48 -75.00 5.45 -7.33
N TYR A 49 -73.81 4.85 -7.34
CA TYR A 49 -72.90 4.92 -8.48
C TYR A 49 -73.55 4.39 -9.76
N TRP A 50 -73.41 5.17 -10.83
CA TRP A 50 -73.83 4.81 -12.19
C TRP A 50 -72.68 4.97 -13.17
N GLY A 51 -72.22 3.86 -13.75
CA GLY A 51 -71.20 3.86 -14.80
C GLY A 51 -70.42 2.55 -14.89
N LYS A 52 -69.31 2.59 -15.63
CA LYS A 52 -68.39 1.45 -15.77
C LYS A 52 -67.18 1.62 -14.86
N LEU A 53 -66.72 0.52 -14.28
CA LEU A 53 -65.60 0.56 -13.35
C LEU A 53 -64.27 0.65 -14.10
N CYS A 54 -63.44 1.60 -13.68
CA CYS A 54 -62.05 1.75 -14.08
C CYS A 54 -61.15 1.04 -13.06
N ILE A 55 -60.46 -0.01 -13.46
CA ILE A 55 -59.69 -0.86 -12.55
C ILE A 55 -58.20 -0.72 -12.86
N PRO A 56 -57.40 -0.17 -11.95
CA PRO A 56 -55.95 -0.16 -12.08
C PRO A 56 -55.38 -1.56 -11.84
N LEU A 57 -54.60 -2.07 -12.78
CA LEU A 57 -53.97 -3.38 -12.72
C LEU A 57 -52.47 -3.25 -12.91
N HIS A 58 -51.72 -3.82 -11.97
CA HIS A 58 -50.28 -3.89 -12.00
C HIS A 58 -49.87 -5.30 -12.41
N ASN A 59 -49.00 -5.40 -13.40
CA ASN A 59 -48.30 -6.63 -13.72
C ASN A 59 -46.96 -6.60 -12.99
N LEU A 60 -46.82 -7.38 -11.92
CA LEU A 60 -45.59 -7.47 -11.13
C LEU A 60 -44.63 -8.55 -11.65
N THR A 61 -44.89 -9.09 -12.84
CA THR A 61 -44.02 -10.07 -13.48
C THR A 61 -43.11 -9.41 -14.53
N ASN A 62 -42.04 -10.12 -14.86
CA ASN A 62 -41.11 -9.75 -15.93
C ASN A 62 -41.58 -10.18 -17.33
N GLN A 63 -42.80 -10.72 -17.44
CA GLN A 63 -43.38 -11.19 -18.70
C GLN A 63 -44.71 -10.51 -18.97
N ASP A 64 -45.11 -10.52 -20.24
CA ASP A 64 -46.43 -10.04 -20.60
C ASP A 64 -47.51 -11.01 -20.11
N TYR A 65 -48.56 -10.46 -19.52
CA TYR A 65 -49.66 -11.26 -19.00
C TYR A 65 -50.92 -11.10 -19.86
N LEU A 66 -51.42 -12.23 -20.38
CA LEU A 66 -52.60 -12.28 -21.23
C LEU A 66 -53.80 -12.75 -20.40
N ILE A 67 -54.93 -12.04 -20.55
CA ILE A 67 -56.20 -12.38 -19.92
C ILE A 67 -57.22 -12.58 -21.03
N PRO A 68 -57.71 -13.81 -21.23
CA PRO A 68 -58.86 -14.06 -22.09
C PRO A 68 -60.07 -13.27 -21.58
N LEU A 69 -60.87 -12.70 -22.50
CA LEU A 69 -62.05 -11.91 -22.15
C LEU A 69 -63.09 -12.76 -21.39
N GLU A 70 -63.11 -14.06 -21.66
CA GLU A 70 -64.06 -15.04 -21.14
C GLU A 70 -63.66 -15.56 -19.74
N GLU A 71 -62.42 -15.36 -19.29
CA GLU A 71 -61.93 -15.93 -18.01
C GLU A 71 -62.51 -15.21 -16.78
N GLY A 72 -62.98 -13.96 -16.96
CA GLY A 72 -63.39 -13.08 -15.87
C GLY A 72 -62.19 -12.58 -15.07
N LEU A 73 -62.25 -11.34 -14.59
CA LEU A 73 -61.08 -10.68 -13.97
C LEU A 73 -61.26 -10.46 -12.47
N ILE A 74 -62.42 -9.94 -12.10
CA ILE A 74 -62.76 -9.55 -10.74
C ILE A 74 -63.98 -10.32 -10.26
N TRP A 75 -64.16 -10.33 -8.96
CA TRP A 75 -65.41 -10.66 -8.30
C TRP A 75 -65.90 -9.43 -7.53
N VAL A 76 -67.21 -9.30 -7.43
CA VAL A 76 -67.87 -8.14 -6.81
C VAL A 76 -68.64 -8.59 -5.58
N GLU A 77 -68.38 -7.94 -4.46
CA GLU A 77 -69.10 -8.08 -3.20
C GLU A 77 -70.10 -6.94 -3.07
N PHE A 78 -71.36 -7.26 -2.79
CA PHE A 78 -72.40 -6.27 -2.54
C PHE A 78 -72.60 -6.15 -1.03
N THR A 79 -72.50 -4.92 -0.52
CA THR A 79 -72.72 -4.61 0.90
C THR A 79 -73.93 -3.70 1.02
N LYS A 80 -74.92 -4.15 1.78
CA LYS A 80 -76.07 -3.32 2.14
C LYS A 80 -75.66 -2.32 3.22
N THR A 81 -75.86 -1.04 2.95
CA THR A 81 -75.59 0.03 3.92
C THR A 81 -76.79 0.21 4.86
N THR A 82 -76.56 0.80 6.03
CA THR A 82 -77.62 1.14 7.00
C THR A 82 -78.32 2.46 6.66
N SER A 83 -77.93 3.12 5.56
CA SER A 83 -78.51 4.37 5.10
C SER A 83 -80.02 4.20 4.87
N THR A 84 -80.84 5.04 5.49
CA THR A 84 -82.25 5.13 5.10
C THR A 84 -82.32 5.70 3.68
N PRO A 85 -83.25 5.25 2.81
CA PRO A 85 -83.35 5.71 1.41
C PRO A 85 -83.55 7.24 1.26
N THR A 86 -83.77 7.94 2.35
CA THR A 86 -84.02 9.39 2.44
C THR A 86 -82.82 10.20 2.91
N GLU A 87 -81.78 9.59 3.48
CA GLU A 87 -80.58 10.30 4.00
C GLU A 87 -79.34 10.13 3.11
N GLY A 88 -79.40 9.25 2.11
CA GLY A 88 -78.45 9.24 0.99
C GLY A 88 -78.91 10.25 -0.04
N SER A 89 -78.11 11.27 -0.32
CA SER A 89 -78.34 12.12 -1.50
C SER A 89 -78.42 11.23 -2.72
N ASP A 90 -79.57 11.23 -3.43
CA ASP A 90 -79.72 10.64 -4.75
C ASP A 90 -78.59 11.19 -5.65
N PRO A 91 -77.55 10.41 -5.95
CA PRO A 91 -76.41 10.91 -6.71
C PRO A 91 -76.77 11.08 -8.19
N LEU A 92 -77.94 10.60 -8.64
CA LEU A 92 -78.43 10.78 -10.00
C LEU A 92 -79.17 12.11 -10.18
N MET A 93 -79.77 12.65 -9.12
CA MET A 93 -80.60 13.86 -9.21
C MET A 93 -79.86 15.17 -8.99
N ARG A 94 -78.64 15.17 -8.42
CA ARG A 94 -77.99 16.44 -8.07
C ARG A 94 -77.44 17.18 -9.31
N ASP A 95 -77.04 16.46 -10.35
CA ASP A 95 -76.27 17.08 -11.44
C ASP A 95 -76.52 16.54 -12.87
N GLY A 96 -77.18 15.39 -13.07
CA GLY A 96 -77.29 14.77 -14.40
C GLY A 96 -75.94 14.50 -15.09
N ARG A 97 -74.85 14.47 -14.32
CA ARG A 97 -73.48 14.39 -14.85
C ARG A 97 -73.08 12.95 -15.12
N GLU A 98 -73.27 12.58 -16.36
CA GLU A 98 -72.60 11.51 -17.08
C GLU A 98 -71.10 11.37 -16.71
N HIS A 99 -70.75 10.34 -15.95
CA HIS A 99 -69.37 9.96 -15.64
C HIS A 99 -68.85 8.88 -16.60
N TRP A 100 -69.15 9.00 -17.90
CA TRP A 100 -68.90 7.93 -18.89
C TRP A 100 -67.47 7.88 -19.46
N ASP A 101 -66.77 9.03 -19.55
CA ASP A 101 -65.47 9.05 -20.22
C ASP A 101 -64.31 8.81 -19.23
N ILE A 102 -63.91 7.53 -19.12
CA ILE A 102 -62.74 7.08 -18.35
C ILE A 102 -61.47 7.84 -18.73
N LYS A 103 -61.30 8.22 -20.01
CA LYS A 103 -60.13 8.97 -20.48
C LYS A 103 -60.14 10.39 -19.94
N LYS A 104 -61.32 11.00 -19.82
CA LYS A 104 -61.47 12.33 -19.18
C LYS A 104 -61.13 12.24 -17.69
N PHE A 105 -61.55 11.16 -17.01
CA PHE A 105 -61.21 10.95 -15.60
C PHE A 105 -59.70 10.75 -15.39
N ILE A 106 -59.06 9.86 -16.15
CA ILE A 106 -57.61 9.63 -16.08
C ILE A 106 -56.84 10.91 -16.40
N ARG A 107 -57.26 11.68 -17.42
CA ARG A 107 -56.65 12.99 -17.74
C ARG A 107 -56.81 13.99 -16.60
N LYS A 108 -57.99 14.05 -15.97
CA LYS A 108 -58.22 14.91 -14.80
C LYS A 108 -57.35 14.49 -13.61
N ALA A 109 -57.22 13.19 -13.37
CA ALA A 109 -56.39 12.64 -12.29
C ALA A 109 -54.89 12.87 -12.51
N ALA A 110 -54.45 13.01 -13.76
CA ALA A 110 -53.07 13.37 -14.09
C ALA A 110 -52.76 14.86 -13.81
N LEU A 111 -53.76 15.72 -13.63
CA LEU A 111 -53.53 17.13 -13.34
C LEU A 111 -53.17 17.33 -11.86
N PRO A 112 -52.06 18.03 -11.54
CA PRO A 112 -51.70 18.33 -10.16
C PRO A 112 -52.68 19.33 -9.52
N ILE A 113 -52.95 19.14 -8.22
CA ILE A 113 -53.90 19.98 -7.46
C ILE A 113 -53.47 21.46 -7.44
N ALA A 114 -52.16 21.73 -7.38
CA ALA A 114 -51.61 23.08 -7.28
C ALA A 114 -51.39 23.78 -8.64
N GLY A 115 -51.88 23.20 -9.74
CA GLY A 115 -51.50 23.63 -11.09
C GLY A 115 -50.08 23.17 -11.45
N GLY A 116 -49.84 22.91 -12.74
CA GLY A 116 -48.58 22.36 -13.24
C GLY A 116 -48.81 21.39 -14.40
N ASP A 117 -47.72 20.83 -14.91
CA ASP A 117 -47.77 19.89 -16.02
C ASP A 117 -48.43 18.57 -15.60
N PRO A 118 -49.24 17.96 -16.49
CA PRO A 118 -49.90 16.70 -16.20
C PRO A 118 -48.88 15.57 -15.98
N VAL A 119 -48.97 14.90 -14.84
CA VAL A 119 -48.15 13.73 -14.51
C VAL A 119 -48.97 12.48 -14.78
N GLY A 120 -48.65 11.78 -15.86
CA GLY A 120 -49.33 10.53 -16.20
C GLY A 120 -49.12 9.45 -15.14
N ILE A 121 -50.19 8.72 -14.79
CA ILE A 121 -50.13 7.59 -13.86
C ILE A 121 -49.40 6.43 -14.55
N ARG A 122 -48.18 6.16 -14.12
CA ARG A 122 -47.31 5.10 -14.67
C ARG A 122 -46.48 4.45 -13.57
N SER A 123 -46.01 3.23 -13.82
CA SER A 123 -45.10 2.52 -12.92
C SER A 123 -43.75 3.22 -12.91
N SER A 124 -43.18 3.46 -11.72
CA SER A 124 -41.82 3.98 -11.56
C SER A 124 -40.75 2.88 -11.72
N ILE A 125 -41.14 1.60 -11.65
CA ILE A 125 -40.23 0.46 -11.65
C ILE A 125 -39.32 0.44 -12.88
N PRO A 126 -39.82 0.61 -14.14
CA PRO A 126 -38.95 0.59 -15.32
C PRO A 126 -37.92 1.73 -15.31
N THR A 127 -38.32 2.93 -14.90
CA THR A 127 -37.41 4.07 -14.79
C THR A 127 -36.32 3.81 -13.77
N MET A 128 -36.69 3.35 -12.57
CA MET A 128 -35.73 3.02 -11.51
C MET A 128 -34.76 1.90 -11.92
N ALA A 129 -35.25 0.88 -12.64
CA ALA A 129 -34.41 -0.20 -13.14
C ALA A 129 -33.41 0.29 -14.20
N ASN A 130 -33.84 1.19 -15.10
CA ASN A 130 -32.96 1.81 -16.09
C ASN A 130 -31.90 2.70 -15.44
N ASP A 131 -32.31 3.54 -14.47
CA ASP A 131 -31.40 4.41 -13.74
C ASP A 131 -30.35 3.61 -12.94
N ALA A 132 -30.78 2.53 -12.30
CA ALA A 132 -29.88 1.61 -11.59
C ALA A 132 -28.89 0.94 -12.54
N SER A 133 -29.35 0.53 -13.73
CA SER A 133 -28.51 -0.08 -14.76
C SER A 133 -27.46 0.91 -15.28
N ALA A 134 -27.88 2.14 -15.58
CA ALA A 134 -26.98 3.21 -16.01
C ALA A 134 -25.96 3.59 -14.93
N ALA A 135 -26.37 3.62 -13.66
CA ALA A 135 -25.46 3.85 -12.53
C ALA A 135 -24.43 2.71 -12.39
N ALA A 136 -24.87 1.46 -12.56
CA ALA A 136 -23.99 0.30 -12.52
C ALA A 136 -22.97 0.30 -13.67
N GLU A 137 -23.37 0.71 -14.89
CA GLU A 137 -22.46 0.85 -16.03
C GLU A 137 -21.41 1.94 -15.78
N LYS A 138 -21.82 3.10 -15.27
CA LYS A 138 -20.89 4.17 -14.87
C LYS A 138 -19.89 3.70 -13.81
N ALA A 139 -20.37 2.96 -12.81
CA ALA A 139 -19.52 2.40 -11.77
C ALA A 139 -18.51 1.39 -12.35
N ARG A 140 -18.94 0.49 -13.25
CA ARG A 140 -18.05 -0.45 -13.93
C ARG A 140 -16.98 0.26 -14.76
N ALA A 141 -17.36 1.28 -15.52
CA ALA A 141 -16.40 2.07 -16.30
C ALA A 141 -15.36 2.76 -15.40
N ALA A 142 -15.80 3.38 -14.30
CA ALA A 142 -14.89 3.99 -13.33
C ALA A 142 -13.95 2.96 -12.69
N SER A 143 -14.44 1.77 -12.34
CA SER A 143 -13.61 0.68 -11.80
C SER A 143 -12.58 0.18 -12.81
N GLN A 144 -12.93 0.08 -14.09
CA GLN A 144 -11.99 -0.33 -15.14
C GLN A 144 -10.89 0.72 -15.34
N THR A 145 -11.24 2.00 -15.37
CA THR A 145 -10.26 3.09 -15.44
C THR A 145 -9.33 3.05 -14.23
N ALA A 146 -9.87 2.96 -13.01
CA ALA A 146 -9.09 2.87 -11.79
C ALA A 146 -8.16 1.65 -11.77
N ALA A 147 -8.62 0.49 -12.24
CA ALA A 147 -7.78 -0.70 -12.37
C ALA A 147 -6.65 -0.51 -13.38
N SER A 148 -6.91 0.18 -14.50
CA SER A 148 -5.89 0.49 -15.50
C SER A 148 -4.85 1.48 -14.99
N ASP A 149 -5.29 2.50 -14.23
CA ASP A 149 -4.41 3.50 -13.64
C ASP A 149 -3.57 2.89 -12.51
N ALA A 150 -4.16 2.01 -11.70
CA ALA A 150 -3.44 1.24 -10.69
C ALA A 150 -2.35 0.37 -11.33
N LYS A 151 -2.64 -0.28 -12.47
CA LYS A 151 -1.64 -1.07 -13.20
C LYS A 151 -0.49 -0.20 -13.73
N LYS A 152 -0.79 0.95 -14.34
CA LYS A 152 0.24 1.90 -14.79
C LYS A 152 1.09 2.42 -13.62
N ALA A 153 0.47 2.72 -12.48
CA ALA A 153 1.17 3.15 -11.28
C ALA A 153 2.09 2.05 -10.74
N GLN A 154 1.65 0.79 -10.79
CA GLN A 154 2.48 -0.36 -10.41
C GLN A 154 3.67 -0.52 -11.37
N GLU A 155 3.45 -0.45 -12.68
CA GLU A 155 4.53 -0.50 -13.69
C GLU A 155 5.54 0.64 -13.51
N ALA A 156 5.06 1.85 -13.23
CA ALA A 156 5.93 3.00 -12.94
C ALA A 156 6.72 2.81 -11.63
N ALA A 157 6.13 2.21 -10.60
CA ALA A 157 6.81 1.89 -9.35
C ALA A 157 7.89 0.82 -9.52
N GLU A 158 7.65 -0.19 -10.37
CA GLU A 158 8.65 -1.20 -10.73
C GLU A 158 9.81 -0.60 -11.54
N ASP A 159 9.53 0.29 -12.51
CA ASP A 159 10.58 1.00 -13.26
C ASP A 159 11.41 1.90 -12.33
N LEU A 160 10.74 2.61 -11.40
CA LEU A 160 11.41 3.43 -10.39
C LEU A 160 12.34 2.57 -9.52
N LYS A 161 11.89 1.40 -9.06
CA LYS A 161 12.69 0.46 -8.27
C LYS A 161 13.94 0.00 -9.05
N ASN A 162 13.79 -0.34 -10.33
CA ASN A 162 14.89 -0.77 -11.18
C ASN A 162 15.92 0.36 -11.40
N ARG A 163 15.44 1.61 -11.61
CA ARG A 163 16.32 2.79 -11.72
C ARG A 163 17.06 3.07 -10.42
N PHE A 164 16.38 3.02 -9.28
CA PHE A 164 17.03 3.18 -7.97
C PHE A 164 18.08 2.12 -7.72
N GLN A 165 17.81 0.86 -8.06
CA GLN A 165 18.78 -0.22 -7.93
C GLN A 165 20.00 0.00 -8.84
N THR A 166 19.79 0.51 -10.05
CA THR A 166 20.89 0.85 -10.98
C THR A 166 21.74 2.01 -10.46
N ILE A 167 21.12 3.07 -9.96
CA ILE A 167 21.81 4.22 -9.35
C ILE A 167 22.57 3.78 -8.10
N ALA A 168 21.97 2.93 -7.26
CA ALA A 168 22.62 2.40 -6.08
C ALA A 168 23.88 1.59 -6.45
N TRP A 169 23.80 0.74 -7.47
CA TRP A 169 24.96 -0.01 -7.98
C TRP A 169 26.06 0.91 -8.53
N LEU A 170 25.69 1.95 -9.30
CA LEU A 170 26.65 2.93 -9.81
C LEU A 170 27.34 3.69 -8.68
N ALA A 171 26.60 4.11 -7.64
CA ALA A 171 27.17 4.76 -6.47
C ALA A 171 28.14 3.83 -5.72
N LEU A 172 27.77 2.55 -5.55
CA LEU A 172 28.61 1.54 -4.90
C LEU A 172 29.89 1.26 -5.71
N ALA A 173 29.78 1.18 -7.04
CA ALA A 173 30.91 1.03 -7.94
C ALA A 173 31.84 2.27 -7.87
N GLY A 174 31.29 3.48 -7.85
CA GLY A 174 32.05 4.72 -7.70
C GLY A 174 32.84 4.77 -6.38
N LEU A 175 32.22 4.35 -5.27
CA LEU A 175 32.90 4.19 -3.98
C LEU A 175 33.99 3.11 -4.02
N GLY A 176 33.75 2.00 -4.72
CA GLY A 176 34.75 0.96 -4.93
C GLY A 176 35.98 1.46 -5.68
N VAL A 177 35.78 2.23 -6.76
CA VAL A 177 36.87 2.84 -7.55
C VAL A 177 37.66 3.85 -6.71
N SER A 178 36.99 4.69 -5.91
CA SER A 178 37.68 5.67 -5.07
C SER A 178 38.51 5.00 -3.97
N LEU A 179 37.98 3.97 -3.31
CA LEU A 179 38.71 3.17 -2.32
C LEU A 179 39.90 2.43 -2.97
N PHE A 180 39.70 1.89 -4.17
CA PHE A 180 40.78 1.23 -4.92
C PHE A 180 41.89 2.21 -5.31
N ALA A 181 41.56 3.42 -5.75
CA ALA A 181 42.54 4.45 -6.07
C ALA A 181 43.36 4.87 -4.84
N ILE A 182 42.71 5.03 -3.68
CA ILE A 182 43.39 5.31 -2.40
C ILE A 182 44.35 4.16 -2.05
N TYR A 183 43.87 2.90 -2.11
CA TYR A 183 44.70 1.73 -1.86
C TYR A 183 45.90 1.64 -2.81
N PHE A 184 45.67 1.83 -4.11
CA PHE A 184 46.72 1.81 -5.13
C PHE A 184 47.78 2.90 -4.89
N THR A 185 47.35 4.10 -4.50
CA THR A 185 48.26 5.21 -4.16
C THR A 185 49.15 4.85 -2.96
N ILE A 186 48.56 4.26 -1.90
CA ILE A 186 49.31 3.79 -0.73
C ILE A 186 50.30 2.68 -1.12
N PHE A 187 49.86 1.71 -1.92
CA PHE A 187 50.69 0.58 -2.35
C PHE A 187 51.88 1.04 -3.21
N CYS A 188 51.65 1.92 -4.19
CA CYS A 188 52.71 2.49 -5.02
C CYS A 188 53.69 3.33 -4.19
N GLY A 189 53.19 4.12 -3.23
CA GLY A 189 54.04 4.87 -2.29
C GLY A 189 54.92 3.95 -1.44
N TRP A 190 54.33 2.91 -0.86
CA TRP A 190 55.07 1.93 -0.06
C TRP A 190 56.13 1.19 -0.88
N ARG A 191 55.83 0.85 -2.14
CA ARG A 191 56.80 0.22 -3.05
C ARG A 191 57.96 1.17 -3.39
N ALA A 192 57.68 2.45 -3.61
CA ALA A 192 58.71 3.45 -3.86
C ALA A 192 59.63 3.61 -2.63
N ASP A 193 59.06 3.72 -1.44
CA ASP A 193 59.81 3.79 -0.19
C ASP A 193 60.66 2.54 0.05
N MET A 194 60.10 1.35 -0.17
CA MET A 194 60.83 0.09 -0.07
C MET A 194 61.99 0.02 -1.07
N SER A 195 61.81 0.52 -2.31
CA SER A 195 62.91 0.56 -3.28
C SER A 195 64.05 1.51 -2.84
N ALA A 196 63.71 2.64 -2.21
CA ALA A 196 64.69 3.56 -1.65
C ALA A 196 65.42 2.98 -0.43
N VAL A 197 64.70 2.26 0.44
CA VAL A 197 65.29 1.54 1.57
C VAL A 197 66.21 0.41 1.08
N TRP A 198 65.80 -0.35 0.06
CA TRP A 198 66.64 -1.39 -0.54
C TRP A 198 67.91 -0.81 -1.17
N GLY A 199 67.83 0.35 -1.83
CA GLY A 199 69.01 1.08 -2.31
C GLY A 199 69.99 1.41 -1.18
N LYS A 200 69.48 1.98 -0.08
CA LYS A 200 70.32 2.28 1.11
C LYS A 200 70.87 1.03 1.81
N ILE A 201 70.13 -0.08 1.79
CA ILE A 201 70.61 -1.37 2.31
C ILE A 201 71.71 -1.93 1.41
N ALA A 202 71.60 -1.81 0.09
CA ALA A 202 72.66 -2.20 -0.84
C ALA A 202 73.92 -1.34 -0.64
N ASP A 203 73.77 -0.03 -0.47
CA ASP A 203 74.87 0.88 -0.15
C ASP A 203 75.51 0.52 1.20
N SER A 204 74.71 0.21 2.23
CA SER A 204 75.21 -0.24 3.54
C SER A 204 75.86 -1.62 3.49
N ALA A 205 75.39 -2.52 2.61
CA ALA A 205 76.01 -3.84 2.42
C ALA A 205 77.38 -3.71 1.74
N SER A 206 77.54 -2.75 0.82
CA SER A 206 78.82 -2.45 0.18
C SER A 206 79.84 -1.87 1.17
N SER A 207 79.43 -0.97 2.07
CA SER A 207 80.30 -0.44 3.12
C SER A 207 80.60 -1.47 4.23
N MET A 208 79.69 -2.41 4.52
CA MET A 208 80.00 -3.58 5.35
C MET A 208 81.00 -4.53 4.69
N GLY A 209 81.00 -4.62 3.35
CA GLY A 209 82.03 -5.34 2.57
C GLY A 209 83.42 -4.76 2.79
N GLU A 210 83.56 -3.43 2.71
CA GLU A 210 84.82 -2.71 2.98
C GLU A 210 85.26 -2.83 4.45
N LEU A 211 84.32 -2.76 5.40
CA LEU A 211 84.61 -2.92 6.83
C LEU A 211 85.12 -4.35 7.14
N LYS A 212 84.57 -5.37 6.47
CA LYS A 212 85.01 -6.76 6.64
C LYS A 212 86.43 -7.00 6.12
N SER A 213 86.86 -6.32 5.04
CA SER A 213 88.26 -6.33 4.60
C SER A 213 89.20 -5.64 5.59
N SER A 214 88.80 -4.51 6.19
CA SER A 214 89.62 -3.80 7.19
C SER A 214 89.76 -4.59 8.52
N VAL A 215 88.70 -5.29 8.95
CA VAL A 215 88.78 -6.19 10.13
C VAL A 215 89.64 -7.43 9.84
N GLY A 216 89.66 -7.92 8.60
CA GLY A 216 90.54 -9.03 8.19
C GLY A 216 92.03 -8.70 8.27
N ASP A 217 92.43 -7.48 7.93
CA ASP A 217 93.82 -7.03 8.05
C ASP A 217 94.23 -6.77 9.51
N ASN A 218 93.33 -6.21 10.33
CA ASN A 218 93.58 -6.05 11.77
C ASN A 218 93.71 -7.40 12.51
N GLY A 219 93.02 -8.44 12.04
CA GLY A 219 93.15 -9.81 12.58
C GLY A 219 94.58 -10.36 12.46
N LYS A 220 95.27 -10.08 11.33
CA LYS A 220 96.67 -10.46 11.13
C LYS A 220 97.63 -9.69 12.05
N THR A 221 97.33 -8.41 12.30
CA THR A 221 98.14 -7.56 13.20
C THR A 221 98.02 -8.03 14.66
N ILE A 222 96.85 -8.52 15.07
CA ILE A 222 96.63 -9.09 16.42
C ILE A 222 97.40 -10.41 16.57
N GLU A 223 97.43 -11.25 15.54
CA GLU A 223 98.20 -12.52 15.54
C GLU A 223 99.71 -12.26 15.63
N GLU A 224 100.21 -11.24 14.93
CA GLU A 224 101.61 -10.80 15.00
C GLU A 224 101.97 -10.22 16.37
N MET A 225 101.12 -9.40 16.97
CA MET A 225 101.31 -8.89 18.33
C MET A 225 101.29 -10.00 19.38
N THR A 226 100.46 -11.03 19.19
CA THR A 226 100.39 -12.19 20.11
C THR A 226 101.68 -13.02 20.05
N ASN A 227 102.27 -13.18 18.86
CA ASN A 227 103.57 -13.86 18.71
C ASN A 227 104.73 -13.04 19.30
N ARG A 228 104.69 -11.70 19.18
CA ARG A 228 105.65 -10.81 19.86
C ARG A 228 105.53 -10.89 21.38
N LEU A 229 104.31 -10.97 21.92
CA LEU A 229 104.11 -11.15 23.36
C LEU A 229 104.69 -12.47 23.87
N LYS A 230 104.53 -13.58 23.15
CA LYS A 230 105.16 -14.86 23.53
C LYS A 230 106.69 -14.80 23.50
N ALA A 231 107.26 -14.09 22.53
CA ALA A 231 108.72 -13.89 22.46
C ALA A 231 109.23 -13.04 23.64
N LEU A 232 108.51 -11.96 23.98
CA LEU A 232 108.82 -11.11 25.14
C LEU A 232 108.61 -11.83 26.47
N GLU A 233 107.64 -12.73 26.57
CA GLU A 233 107.39 -13.52 27.79
C GLU A 233 108.55 -14.50 28.05
N ALA A 234 109.09 -15.13 27.00
CA ALA A 234 110.31 -15.93 27.10
C ALA A 234 111.54 -15.10 27.49
N GLU A 235 111.65 -13.86 27.01
CA GLU A 235 112.73 -12.93 27.38
C GLU A 235 112.60 -12.45 28.84
N ILE A 236 111.39 -12.13 29.29
CA ILE A 236 111.10 -11.77 30.69
C ILE A 236 111.42 -12.94 31.64
N GLU A 237 111.18 -14.19 31.25
CA GLU A 237 111.51 -15.36 32.08
C GLU A 237 113.03 -15.58 32.23
N THR A 238 113.83 -15.22 31.21
CA THR A 238 115.29 -15.19 31.33
C THR A 238 115.81 -14.07 32.25
N LEU A 239 115.19 -12.89 32.19
CA LEU A 239 115.54 -11.75 33.06
C LEU A 239 115.06 -11.95 34.50
N ARG A 240 113.96 -12.68 34.72
CA ARG A 240 113.46 -13.02 36.08
C ARG A 240 114.37 -14.01 36.81
N ARG A 241 115.16 -14.81 36.09
CA ARG A 241 116.27 -15.62 36.66
C ARG A 241 117.48 -14.78 37.09
N GLN A 242 117.64 -13.57 36.56
CA GLN A 242 118.73 -12.65 36.91
C GLN A 242 118.34 -11.56 37.94
N GLY A 243 117.04 -11.40 38.25
CA GLY A 243 116.52 -10.31 39.08
C GLY A 243 115.96 -10.70 40.45
N SER A 244 116.36 -11.83 41.06
CA SER A 244 115.91 -12.25 42.39
C SER A 244 116.66 -11.57 43.57
N GLU A 245 117.08 -10.32 43.40
CA GLU A 245 117.65 -9.46 44.44
C GLU A 245 117.11 -8.04 44.27
N SER A 246 115.87 -7.78 44.69
CA SER A 246 115.46 -6.50 45.30
C SER A 246 113.96 -6.50 45.61
N ASP A 247 113.68 -6.59 46.91
CA ASP A 247 112.37 -6.59 47.55
C ASP A 247 112.02 -5.16 47.98
N VAL A 248 110.95 -4.54 47.46
CA VAL A 248 110.29 -3.37 48.09
C VAL A 248 108.78 -3.39 47.84
N ARG A 249 108.07 -3.04 48.91
CA ARG A 249 106.67 -3.32 49.27
C ARG A 249 105.77 -2.06 49.17
N LEU A 250 104.48 -2.30 48.86
CA LEU A 250 103.24 -1.57 49.29
C LEU A 250 102.80 -0.28 48.56
N PRO A 251 101.52 0.20 48.70
CA PRO A 251 100.23 -0.45 49.05
C PRO A 251 99.00 -0.03 48.18
N VAL A 252 97.87 -0.65 48.55
CA VAL A 252 96.47 -0.66 48.11
C VAL A 252 95.65 0.62 48.41
N ALA A 253 94.70 0.99 47.54
CA ALA A 253 93.35 1.54 47.83
C ALA A 253 92.62 1.93 46.51
N ALA A 254 91.30 1.98 46.32
CA ALA A 254 90.10 1.40 46.90
C ALA A 254 88.92 1.69 45.92
N ARG A 255 87.92 0.80 45.90
CA ARG A 255 86.61 0.86 45.19
C ARG A 255 85.64 1.90 45.81
N PRO A 256 84.53 2.35 45.16
CA PRO A 256 83.21 1.64 45.15
C PRO A 256 82.38 1.85 43.84
N ALA A 257 81.56 0.91 43.31
CA ALA A 257 80.21 0.42 43.71
C ALA A 257 79.16 1.56 43.81
N THR A 258 78.01 1.60 43.10
CA THR A 258 76.76 0.77 43.12
C THR A 258 75.79 1.30 42.01
N LYS A 259 75.12 0.53 41.12
CA LYS A 259 73.83 -0.23 41.23
C LYS A 259 72.60 0.57 41.75
N PRO A 260 71.32 0.15 41.50
CA PRO A 260 70.57 -0.12 40.26
C PRO A 260 69.09 0.44 40.38
N HIS A 261 68.08 -0.22 39.78
CA HIS A 261 66.61 -0.13 40.03
C HIS A 261 65.81 0.98 39.32
N LEU A 262 64.55 0.81 38.89
CA LEU A 262 63.61 -0.32 38.74
C LEU A 262 62.34 0.22 38.00
N GLN A 263 61.63 -0.66 37.26
CA GLN A 263 60.16 -0.75 37.07
C GLN A 263 59.33 0.46 36.58
N SER A 264 58.63 0.32 35.44
CA SER A 264 57.25 -0.22 35.27
C SER A 264 56.14 0.77 35.60
N GLY A 265 55.19 0.95 34.67
CA GLY A 265 54.00 1.76 34.93
C GLY A 265 53.11 1.91 33.70
N ARG A 266 52.14 1.01 33.60
CA ARG A 266 51.12 0.91 32.54
C ARG A 266 49.92 1.83 32.86
N LYS A 267 49.18 2.20 31.81
CA LYS A 267 47.72 2.48 31.73
C LYS A 267 47.19 3.95 31.78
N LYS A 268 46.54 4.27 30.65
CA LYS A 268 45.11 4.60 30.43
C LYS A 268 44.65 6.08 30.36
N ARG A 269 44.01 6.32 29.21
CA ARG A 269 42.68 6.94 28.95
C ARG A 269 42.51 8.46 29.01
N ARG A 270 42.06 8.98 27.87
CA ARG A 270 41.12 10.11 27.62
C ARG A 270 40.47 9.84 26.24
N PRO A 271 39.44 10.59 25.77
CA PRO A 271 38.61 11.61 26.43
C PRO A 271 37.07 11.44 26.21
N TYR A 272 36.35 12.41 26.80
CA TYR A 272 34.97 12.87 26.63
C TYR A 272 34.49 13.16 25.19
N ALA A 273 33.15 13.05 24.99
CA ALA A 273 32.19 14.00 24.35
C ALA A 273 30.95 13.18 23.91
N ASN A 274 29.70 13.34 24.40
CA ASN A 274 28.78 14.48 24.58
C ASN A 274 28.16 15.02 23.26
N SER A 275 26.87 14.69 23.02
CA SER A 275 25.83 15.48 22.31
C SER A 275 24.63 14.54 22.03
N SER A 276 23.50 14.61 22.75
CA SER A 276 22.32 15.46 22.45
C SER A 276 21.76 15.30 21.03
N VAL A 277 20.48 14.95 20.90
CA VAL A 277 19.42 15.78 20.26
C VAL A 277 18.09 15.03 20.26
N ASP A 278 17.05 15.82 20.52
CA ASP A 278 15.62 15.54 20.60
C ASP A 278 14.97 15.08 19.30
N ARG A 279 13.87 14.32 19.48
CA ARG A 279 12.51 14.40 18.88
C ARG A 279 11.95 13.06 18.45
#